data_AF-A0A8S3JKR7-F1
#
_entry.id   AF-A0A8S3JKR7-F1
#
_cell.length_a   1.000
_cell.length_b   1.000
_cell.length_c   1.000
_cell.angle_alpha   90.00
_cell.angle_beta   90.00
_cell.angle_gamma   90.00
#
_symmetry.space_group_name_H-M   'P 1'
#
loop_
_entity.id
_entity.type
_entity.pdbx_description
1 polymer ?
#
loop_
_entity_poly.entity_id
_entity_poly.type
_entity_poly.pdbx_seq_one_letter_code
_entity_poly.pdbx_strand_id
1 'polypeptide(L)'
;MQADWWLVLIFVLLSFIISWFFFALLYFLISIEHGDFVLKNEEQKLLDNQLNSTRSYSKIEREKCVQDVHNFLSALLFSIETQHTIGYGSRYITTECMGGILILTLQSSLGYLLQVIVTQIVFTKLSRPTGKGKSQFIVFSNYALIALRNNQLTLTFRIVNLSTSQLIFASVRL
;
A
#
# COMPACT_ATOMS: atom_id res chain seq x y z
N MET A 1 -20.28 6.27 11.10
CA MET A 1 -19.56 5.07 11.58
C MET A 1 -18.07 5.38 11.55
N GLN A 2 -17.43 5.53 12.72
CA GLN A 2 -15.98 5.66 12.79
C GLN A 2 -15.38 4.26 12.70
N ALA A 3 -14.72 3.93 11.58
CA ALA A 3 -13.98 2.67 11.47
C ALA A 3 -12.81 2.68 12.47
N ASP A 4 -12.63 1.60 13.22
CA ASP A 4 -11.51 1.45 14.15
C ASP A 4 -10.16 1.44 13.41
N TRP A 5 -9.07 1.79 14.12
CA TRP A 5 -7.71 1.79 13.54
C TRP A 5 -7.35 0.44 12.95
N TRP A 6 -7.66 -0.64 13.66
CA TRP A 6 -7.43 -2.02 13.22
C TRP A 6 -8.13 -2.35 11.91
N LEU A 7 -9.38 -1.93 11.74
CA LEU A 7 -10.14 -2.17 10.52
C LEU A 7 -9.51 -1.43 9.32
N VAL A 8 -9.11 -0.17 9.52
CA VAL A 8 -8.42 0.59 8.47
C VAL A 8 -7.08 -0.05 8.09
N LEU A 9 -6.30 -0.51 9.07
CA LEU A 9 -5.03 -1.20 8.80
C LEU A 9 -5.25 -2.49 8.01
N ILE A 10 -6.26 -3.29 8.38
CA ILE A 10 -6.60 -4.52 7.66
C ILE A 10 -6.97 -4.21 6.21
N PHE A 11 -7.84 -3.23 5.96
CA PHE A 11 -8.23 -2.85 4.59
C PHE A 11 -7.05 -2.36 3.75
N VAL A 12 -6.16 -1.55 4.33
CA VAL A 12 -4.95 -1.06 3.67
C VAL A 12 -4.04 -2.22 3.30
N LEU A 13 -3.70 -3.09 4.25
CA LEU A 13 -2.82 -4.23 4.02
C LEU A 13 -3.41 -5.19 2.98
N LEU A 14 -4.70 -5.49 3.07
CA LEU A 14 -5.39 -6.35 2.12
C LEU A 14 -5.35 -5.77 0.69
N SER A 15 -5.52 -4.44 0.55
CA SER A 15 -5.47 -3.79 -0.76
C SER A 15 -4.10 -3.92 -1.44
N PHE A 16 -3.00 -3.80 -0.68
CA PHE A 16 -1.65 -4.00 -1.19
C PHE A 16 -1.40 -5.45 -1.59
N ILE A 17 -1.78 -6.40 -0.73
CA ILE A 17 -1.62 -7.84 -1.01
C ILE A 17 -2.38 -8.21 -2.29
N ILE A 18 -3.65 -7.80 -2.41
CA ILE A 18 -4.46 -8.08 -3.60
C ILE A 18 -3.80 -7.51 -4.87
N SER A 19 -3.30 -6.27 -4.80
CA SER A 19 -2.57 -5.65 -5.91
C SER A 19 -1.34 -6.46 -6.32
N TRP A 20 -0.51 -6.88 -5.36
CA TRP A 20 0.69 -7.67 -5.66
C TRP A 20 0.35 -9.00 -6.33
N PHE A 21 -0.65 -9.72 -5.82
CA PHE A 21 -1.07 -10.99 -6.40
C PHE A 21 -1.67 -10.81 -7.80
N PHE A 22 -2.44 -9.75 -8.01
CA PHE A 22 -3.03 -9.45 -9.31
C PHE A 22 -1.95 -9.20 -10.37
N PHE A 23 -0.98 -8.32 -10.10
CA PHE A 23 0.10 -8.05 -11.05
C PHE A 23 1.07 -9.23 -11.20
N ALA A 24 1.35 -9.97 -10.12
CA ALA A 24 2.11 -11.21 -10.19
C ALA A 24 1.48 -12.23 -11.15
N LEU A 25 0.14 -12.36 -11.10
CA LEU A 25 -0.59 -13.20 -12.03
C LEU A 25 -0.45 -12.71 -13.47
N LEU A 26 -0.58 -11.40 -13.72
CA LEU A 26 -0.39 -10.84 -15.07
C LEU A 26 1.03 -11.09 -15.62
N TYR A 27 2.07 -10.88 -14.81
CA TYR A 27 3.44 -11.18 -15.22
C TYR A 27 3.67 -12.67 -15.44
N PHE A 28 3.06 -13.52 -14.62
CA PHE A 28 3.16 -14.95 -14.80
C PHE A 28 2.47 -15.40 -16.11
N LEU A 29 1.28 -14.88 -16.41
CA LEU A 29 0.54 -15.18 -17.63
C LEU A 29 1.29 -14.70 -18.89
N ILE A 30 1.81 -13.47 -18.92
CA ILE A 30 2.57 -12.98 -20.08
C ILE A 30 3.86 -13.79 -20.31
N SER A 31 4.51 -14.24 -19.23
CA SER A 31 5.68 -15.11 -19.32
C SER A 31 5.33 -16.50 -19.86
N ILE A 32 4.13 -17.03 -19.56
CA ILE A 32 3.61 -18.28 -20.14
C ILE A 32 3.32 -18.08 -21.63
N GLU A 33 2.58 -17.04 -21.99
CA GLU A 33 2.20 -16.75 -23.38
C GLU A 33 3.42 -16.51 -24.27
N HIS A 34 4.45 -15.83 -23.75
CA HIS A 34 5.71 -15.63 -24.45
C HIS A 34 6.55 -16.92 -24.56
N GLY A 35 6.33 -17.88 -23.66
CA GLY A 35 7.08 -19.14 -23.63
C GLY A 35 8.41 -19.05 -22.88
N ASP A 36 8.58 -18.10 -21.96
CA ASP A 36 9.83 -17.85 -21.22
C ASP A 36 10.30 -19.07 -20.40
N PHE A 37 9.36 -19.89 -19.94
CA PHE A 37 9.64 -21.10 -19.17
C PHE A 37 10.17 -22.26 -20.03
N VAL A 38 9.86 -22.27 -21.33
CA VAL A 38 10.30 -23.32 -22.26
C VAL A 38 11.78 -23.16 -22.61
N LEU A 39 12.26 -21.91 -22.71
CA LEU A 39 13.64 -21.58 -23.06
C LEU A 39 14.67 -22.17 -22.09
N LYS A 40 14.36 -22.22 -20.79
CA LYS A 40 15.26 -22.79 -19.78
C LYS A 40 15.55 -24.28 -20.02
N ASN A 41 14.55 -25.03 -20.50
CA ASN A 41 14.70 -26.46 -20.76
C ASN A 41 15.53 -26.72 -22.03
N GLU A 42 15.43 -25.85 -23.05
CA GLU A 42 16.25 -25.95 -24.25
C GLU A 42 17.70 -25.46 -24.02
N GLU A 43 17.90 -24.38 -23.27
CA GLU A 43 19.23 -23.90 -22.87
C GLU A 43 20.00 -24.98 -22.08
N GLN A 44 19.35 -25.61 -21.10
CA GLN A 44 19.96 -26.70 -20.31
C GLN A 44 20.32 -27.89 -21.21
N LYS A 45 19.43 -28.29 -22.13
CA LYS A 45 19.62 -29.43 -23.03
C LYS A 45 20.67 -29.17 -24.11
N LEU A 46 20.85 -27.91 -24.53
CA LEU A 46 21.90 -27.48 -25.45
C LEU A 46 23.25 -27.37 -24.73
N LEU A 47 23.29 -26.89 -23.49
CA LEU A 47 24.51 -26.81 -22.67
C LEU A 47 25.08 -28.21 -22.40
N ASP A 48 24.21 -29.18 -22.08
CA ASP A 48 24.59 -30.58 -21.87
C ASP A 48 25.13 -31.25 -23.16
N ASN A 49 24.61 -30.86 -24.33
CA ASN A 49 25.08 -31.36 -25.63
C ASN A 49 26.34 -30.64 -26.16
N GLN A 50 26.62 -29.40 -25.73
CA GLN A 50 27.76 -28.60 -26.18
C GLN A 50 29.10 -28.95 -25.52
N LEU A 51 29.12 -29.84 -24.53
CA LEU A 51 30.37 -30.35 -23.95
C LEU A 51 31.24 -31.14 -24.96
N ASN A 52 30.73 -31.44 -26.16
CA ASN A 52 31.38 -32.31 -27.14
C ASN A 52 31.84 -31.65 -28.45
N SER A 53 31.62 -30.36 -28.71
CA SER A 53 32.23 -29.74 -29.90
C SER A 53 32.35 -28.23 -29.84
N THR A 54 33.58 -27.79 -30.07
CA THR A 54 33.99 -26.40 -30.15
C THR A 54 33.38 -25.70 -31.36
N ARG A 55 33.10 -24.41 -31.15
CA ARG A 55 33.05 -23.32 -32.15
C ARG A 55 31.66 -22.93 -32.68
N SER A 56 31.28 -21.73 -32.25
CA SER A 56 30.35 -20.80 -32.92
C SER A 56 28.90 -21.28 -33.05
N TYR A 57 28.20 -21.35 -31.92
CA TYR A 57 26.74 -21.23 -31.92
C TYR A 57 26.41 -19.78 -31.59
N SER A 58 25.96 -19.04 -32.59
CA SER A 58 25.18 -17.81 -32.38
C SER A 58 24.05 -18.18 -31.43
N LYS A 59 24.20 -17.80 -30.16
CA LYS A 59 23.18 -17.91 -29.13
C LYS A 59 21.98 -17.15 -29.66
N ILE A 60 21.02 -17.84 -30.25
CA ILE A 60 19.66 -17.33 -30.39
C ILE A 60 19.10 -17.41 -28.96
N GLU A 61 19.65 -16.56 -28.10
CA GLU A 61 19.06 -16.21 -26.82
C GLU A 61 17.79 -15.47 -27.22
N ARG A 62 16.67 -16.20 -27.33
CA ARG A 62 15.38 -15.51 -27.34
C ARG A 62 15.32 -14.79 -26.01
N GLU A 63 15.42 -13.47 -26.07
CA GLU A 63 15.36 -12.63 -24.89
C GLU A 63 13.99 -12.87 -24.22
N LYS A 64 14.00 -13.10 -22.90
CA LYS A 64 12.78 -13.38 -22.12
C LYS A 64 11.99 -12.10 -21.93
N CYS A 65 10.68 -12.18 -21.80
CA CYS A 65 9.85 -11.01 -21.48
C CYS A 65 10.20 -10.42 -20.10
N VAL A 66 10.32 -11.29 -19.10
CA VAL A 66 10.81 -10.91 -17.76
C VAL A 66 11.98 -11.80 -17.37
N GLN A 67 13.12 -11.17 -17.08
CA GLN A 67 14.32 -11.90 -16.71
C GLN A 67 14.21 -12.47 -15.28
N ASP A 68 14.75 -13.69 -15.10
CA ASP A 68 14.80 -14.41 -13.81
C ASP A 68 13.43 -14.68 -13.14
N VAL A 69 12.38 -14.84 -13.95
CA VAL A 69 11.07 -15.35 -13.53
C VAL A 69 10.93 -16.82 -13.95
N HIS A 70 10.89 -17.73 -12.98
CA HIS A 70 10.86 -19.20 -13.20
C HIS A 70 9.57 -19.87 -12.69
N ASN A 71 8.87 -19.22 -11.77
CA ASN A 71 7.62 -19.70 -11.19
C ASN A 71 6.77 -18.52 -10.69
N PHE A 72 5.53 -18.80 -10.25
CA PHE A 72 4.63 -17.78 -9.72
C PHE A 72 5.24 -16.99 -8.55
N LEU A 73 6.03 -17.64 -7.68
CA LEU A 73 6.67 -16.96 -6.55
C LEU A 73 7.69 -15.92 -7.00
N SER A 74 8.52 -16.23 -8.02
CA SER A 74 9.45 -15.27 -8.61
C SER A 74 8.73 -14.11 -9.32
N ALA A 75 7.57 -14.36 -9.95
CA ALA A 75 6.73 -13.31 -10.51
C ALA A 75 6.10 -12.44 -9.41
N LEU A 76 5.71 -13.03 -8.28
CA LEU A 76 5.22 -12.30 -7.10
C LEU A 76 6.30 -11.42 -6.49
N LEU A 77 7.52 -11.92 -6.35
CA LEU A 77 8.66 -11.12 -5.91
C LEU A 77 8.91 -9.96 -6.88
N PHE A 78 8.95 -10.22 -8.19
CA PHE A 78 9.09 -9.16 -9.19
C PHE A 78 7.97 -8.10 -9.09
N SER A 79 6.72 -8.52 -8.90
CA SER A 79 5.59 -7.61 -8.70
C SER A 79 5.77 -6.74 -7.44
N ILE A 80 6.23 -7.31 -6.33
CA ILE A 80 6.46 -6.56 -5.09
C ILE A 80 7.62 -5.58 -5.27
N GLU A 81 8.74 -6.05 -5.82
CA GLU A 81 9.94 -5.25 -6.10
C GLU A 81 9.62 -4.05 -7.00
N THR A 82 8.78 -4.26 -8.01
CA THR A 82 8.35 -3.23 -8.96
C THR A 82 7.40 -2.23 -8.32
N GLN A 83 6.35 -2.69 -7.62
CA GLN A 83 5.33 -1.80 -7.04
C GLN A 83 5.89 -0.94 -5.91
N HIS A 84 6.82 -1.48 -5.11
CA HIS A 84 7.50 -0.74 -4.04
C HIS A 84 8.74 0.00 -4.53
N THR A 85 9.05 -0.08 -5.82
CA THR A 85 10.24 0.51 -6.43
C THR A 85 11.53 0.11 -5.69
N ILE A 86 11.59 -1.12 -5.19
CA ILE A 86 12.77 -1.68 -4.52
C ILE A 86 13.83 -1.97 -5.59
N GLY A 87 13.41 -2.67 -6.65
CA GLY A 87 14.23 -2.92 -7.83
C GLY A 87 15.62 -3.49 -7.53
N TYR A 88 15.71 -4.69 -6.95
CA TYR A 88 17.02 -5.30 -6.64
C TYR A 88 17.90 -5.50 -7.88
N GLY A 89 17.31 -5.50 -9.08
CA GLY A 89 18.02 -5.51 -10.36
C GLY A 89 18.33 -6.90 -10.91
N SER A 90 18.08 -7.97 -10.14
CA SER A 90 18.18 -9.35 -10.64
C SER A 90 17.01 -9.74 -11.56
N ARG A 91 15.83 -9.14 -11.35
CA ARG A 91 14.62 -9.30 -12.18
C ARG A 91 14.27 -7.98 -12.83
N TYR A 92 14.12 -8.00 -14.16
CA TYR A 92 13.80 -6.81 -14.94
C TYR A 92 13.02 -7.17 -16.19
N ILE A 93 12.24 -6.20 -16.69
CA ILE A 93 11.53 -6.31 -17.97
C ILE A 93 12.52 -6.09 -19.12
N THR A 94 12.41 -6.88 -20.18
CA THR A 94 13.16 -6.63 -21.43
C THR A 94 12.29 -5.88 -22.45
N THR A 95 12.90 -5.50 -23.58
CA THR A 95 12.22 -4.79 -24.67
C THR A 95 11.47 -5.72 -25.64
N GLU A 96 11.57 -7.04 -25.46
CA GLU A 96 11.00 -8.01 -26.39
C GLU A 96 9.48 -8.04 -26.36
N CYS A 97 8.88 -7.87 -25.18
CA CYS A 97 7.45 -7.99 -24.99
C CYS A 97 6.80 -6.63 -24.69
N MET A 98 6.06 -6.11 -25.67
CA MET A 98 5.24 -4.90 -25.46
C MET A 98 4.24 -5.09 -24.31
N GLY A 99 3.68 -6.30 -24.16
CA GLY A 99 2.74 -6.62 -23.08
C GLY A 99 3.34 -6.42 -21.70
N GLY A 100 4.61 -6.80 -21.49
CA GLY A 100 5.32 -6.59 -20.24
C GLY A 100 5.49 -5.11 -19.88
N ILE A 101 5.87 -4.28 -20.87
CA ILE A 101 6.04 -2.83 -20.70
C ILE A 101 4.70 -2.16 -20.35
N LEU A 102 3.61 -2.59 -20.98
CA LEU A 102 2.26 -2.07 -20.69
C LEU A 102 1.82 -2.43 -19.27
N ILE A 103 2.02 -3.69 -18.85
CA ILE A 103 1.71 -4.13 -17.48
C ILE A 103 2.52 -3.32 -16.46
N LEU A 104 3.83 -3.13 -16.70
CA LEU A 104 4.71 -2.33 -15.85
C LEU A 104 4.20 -0.90 -15.70
N THR A 105 3.88 -0.25 -16.82
CA THR A 105 3.39 1.13 -16.82
C THR A 105 2.07 1.28 -16.05
N LEU A 106 1.14 0.34 -16.25
CA LEU A 106 -0.13 0.30 -15.53
C LEU A 106 0.08 0.02 -14.04
N GLN A 107 0.98 -0.90 -13.69
CA GLN A 107 1.31 -1.23 -12.31
C GLN A 107 1.91 -0.04 -11.57
N SER A 108 2.87 0.66 -12.16
CA SER A 108 3.48 1.85 -11.54
C SER A 108 2.44 2.95 -11.32
N SER A 109 1.57 3.17 -12.31
CA SER A 109 0.51 4.19 -12.23
C SER A 109 -0.51 3.86 -11.11
N LEU A 110 -1.03 2.63 -11.09
CA LEU A 110 -2.00 2.19 -10.09
C LEU A 110 -1.38 2.07 -8.69
N GLY A 111 -0.12 1.61 -8.60
CA GLY A 111 0.64 1.54 -7.36
C GLY A 111 0.79 2.93 -6.71
N TYR A 112 1.13 3.94 -7.51
CA TYR A 112 1.21 5.32 -7.02
C TYR A 112 -0.15 5.86 -6.53
N LEU A 113 -1.24 5.59 -7.27
CA LEU A 113 -2.58 6.01 -6.85
C LEU A 113 -2.99 5.36 -5.53
N LEU A 114 -2.73 4.05 -5.36
CA LEU A 114 -2.99 3.33 -4.11
C LEU A 114 -2.17 3.93 -2.95
N GLN A 115 -0.88 4.21 -3.18
CA GLN A 115 -0.01 4.86 -2.19
C GLN A 115 -0.62 6.17 -1.69
N VAL A 116 -1.03 7.05 -2.61
CA VAL A 116 -1.63 8.36 -2.28
C VAL A 116 -2.91 8.17 -1.48
N ILE A 117 -3.82 7.29 -1.91
CA ILE A 117 -5.09 7.04 -1.20
C ILE A 117 -4.84 6.59 0.24
N VAL A 118 -3.92 5.63 0.43
CA VAL A 118 -3.58 5.12 1.76
C VAL A 118 -3.00 6.22 2.63
N THR A 119 -2.03 6.99 2.12
CA THR A 119 -1.43 8.11 2.86
C THR A 119 -2.49 9.13 3.26
N GLN A 120 -3.44 9.45 2.37
CA GLN A 120 -4.53 10.39 2.68
C GLN A 120 -5.49 9.86 3.74
N ILE A 121 -5.85 8.57 3.70
CA ILE A 121 -6.69 7.94 4.72
C ILE A 121 -6.01 7.97 6.08
N VAL A 122 -4.72 7.58 6.13
CA VAL A 122 -3.95 7.59 7.38
C VAL A 122 -3.80 9.01 7.90
N PHE A 123 -3.41 9.97 7.04
CA PHE A 123 -3.26 11.37 7.41
C PHE A 123 -4.56 11.97 7.94
N THR A 124 -5.69 11.76 7.25
CA THR A 124 -7.01 12.23 7.69
C THR A 124 -7.41 11.63 9.04
N LYS A 125 -7.02 10.39 9.30
CA LYS A 125 -7.34 9.72 10.56
C LYS A 125 -6.42 10.14 11.71
N LEU A 126 -5.14 10.43 11.43
CA LEU A 126 -4.18 10.98 12.39
C LEU A 126 -4.45 12.45 12.71
N SER A 127 -4.84 13.25 11.71
CA SER A 127 -5.12 14.67 11.86
C SER A 127 -6.42 14.94 12.61
N ARG A 128 -7.33 13.95 12.66
CA ARG A 128 -8.51 14.01 13.52
C ARG A 128 -8.07 14.04 14.98
N PRO A 129 -8.38 15.10 15.73
CA PRO A 129 -8.15 15.11 17.16
C PRO A 129 -9.05 14.04 17.78
N THR A 130 -8.50 12.87 18.08
CA THR A 130 -9.23 11.74 18.61
C THR A 130 -10.03 12.22 19.81
N GLY A 131 -11.36 12.08 19.78
CA GLY A 131 -12.26 12.60 20.83
C GLY A 131 -11.90 12.12 22.24
N LYS A 132 -11.22 10.98 22.35
CA LYS A 132 -10.68 10.42 23.60
C LYS A 132 -9.63 11.32 24.28
N GLY A 133 -8.82 12.06 23.51
CA GLY A 133 -7.81 12.96 24.07
C GLY A 133 -8.39 14.31 24.50
N LYS A 134 -9.18 14.97 23.65
CA LYS A 134 -9.74 16.30 23.99
C LYS A 134 -10.85 16.26 25.04
N SER A 135 -11.65 15.19 25.10
CA SER A 135 -12.66 15.02 26.15
C SER A 135 -12.05 14.77 27.53
N GLN A 136 -10.81 14.27 27.63
CA GLN A 136 -10.15 14.09 28.92
C GLN A 136 -9.73 15.41 29.55
N PHE A 137 -9.47 16.43 28.74
CA PHE A 137 -9.04 17.74 29.25
C PHE A 137 -10.19 18.69 29.53
N ILE A 138 -11.39 18.47 28.97
CA ILE A 138 -12.57 19.30 29.27
C ILE A 138 -13.39 18.59 30.34
N VAL A 139 -13.39 19.16 31.56
CA VAL A 139 -14.07 18.58 32.72
C VAL A 139 -15.23 19.47 33.13
N PHE A 140 -16.37 18.84 33.43
CA PHE A 140 -17.56 19.49 33.94
C PHE A 140 -17.65 19.32 35.46
N SER A 141 -18.24 20.28 36.17
CA SER A 141 -18.53 20.13 37.59
C SER A 141 -19.51 18.98 37.83
N ASN A 142 -19.27 18.18 38.87
CA ASN A 142 -20.13 17.04 39.24
C ASN A 142 -21.58 17.43 39.58
N TYR A 143 -21.79 18.66 40.04
CA TYR A 143 -23.11 19.17 40.43
C TYR A 143 -23.38 20.51 39.76
N ALA A 144 -24.63 20.72 39.37
CA ALA A 144 -25.16 22.03 39.00
C ALA A 144 -25.90 22.63 40.21
N LEU A 145 -25.81 23.94 40.36
CA LEU A 145 -26.45 24.68 41.44
C LEU A 145 -27.56 25.56 40.88
N ILE A 146 -28.70 25.59 41.57
CA ILE A 146 -29.78 26.53 41.32
C ILE A 146 -29.78 27.53 42.46
N ALA A 147 -29.53 28.80 42.16
CA ALA A 147 -29.48 29.86 43.15
C ALA A 147 -30.04 31.16 42.59
N LEU A 148 -30.54 32.02 43.48
CA LEU A 148 -30.95 33.36 43.11
C LEU A 148 -29.68 34.22 42.93
N ARG A 149 -29.47 34.77 41.74
CA ARG A 149 -28.37 35.70 41.43
C ARG A 149 -28.96 36.92 40.73
N ASN A 150 -28.69 38.11 41.27
CA ASN A 150 -29.30 39.36 40.77
C ASN A 150 -30.84 39.30 40.68
N ASN A 151 -31.49 38.73 41.70
CA ASN A 151 -32.94 38.56 41.79
C ASN A 151 -33.57 37.66 40.69
N GLN A 152 -32.75 36.87 39.98
CA GLN A 152 -33.22 35.87 39.01
C GLN A 152 -32.74 34.47 39.39
N LEU A 153 -33.62 33.48 39.27
CA LEU A 153 -33.29 32.08 39.51
C LEU A 153 -32.37 31.59 38.37
N THR A 154 -31.12 31.23 38.69
CA THR A 154 -30.11 30.86 37.68
C THR A 154 -29.56 29.46 37.97
N LEU A 155 -29.46 28.62 36.93
CA LEU A 155 -28.73 27.36 36.97
C LEU A 155 -27.27 27.59 36.57
N THR A 156 -26.33 27.21 37.43
CA THR A 156 -24.89 27.38 37.23
C THR A 156 -24.16 26.05 37.35
N PHE A 157 -23.26 25.78 36.40
CA PHE A 157 -22.28 24.69 36.45
C PHE A 157 -20.93 25.22 35.95
N ARG A 158 -19.83 24.53 36.28
CA ARG A 158 -18.48 24.93 35.87
C ARG A 158 -17.94 24.00 34.80
N ILE A 159 -17.19 24.58 33.87
CA ILE A 159 -16.43 23.86 32.85
C ILE A 159 -14.98 24.31 32.98
N VAL A 160 -14.04 23.37 33.00
CA VAL A 160 -12.61 23.65 33.10
C VAL A 160 -11.89 22.97 31.95
N ASN A 161 -10.97 23.69 31.31
CA ASN A 161 -9.99 23.13 30.38
C ASN A 161 -8.69 22.87 31.14
N LEU A 162 -8.35 21.59 31.33
CA LEU A 162 -7.12 21.13 31.96
C LEU A 162 -5.93 21.09 30.98
N SER A 163 -6.15 21.35 29.69
CA SER A 163 -5.07 21.41 28.70
C SER A 163 -4.31 22.74 28.76
N THR A 164 -3.00 22.71 28.51
CA THR A 164 -2.18 23.91 28.28
C THR A 164 -2.54 24.62 26.97
N SER A 165 -3.19 23.90 26.03
CA SER A 165 -3.66 24.49 24.77
C SER A 165 -4.96 25.26 24.95
N GLN A 166 -5.04 26.44 24.35
CA GLN A 166 -6.24 27.26 24.37
C GLN A 166 -7.30 26.69 23.42
N LEU A 167 -8.56 26.69 23.88
CA LEU A 167 -9.72 26.38 23.04
C LEU A 167 -10.11 27.62 22.23
N ILE A 168 -9.92 27.57 20.92
CA ILE A 168 -10.30 28.63 19.99
C ILE A 168 -11.75 28.40 19.55
N PHE A 169 -12.58 29.46 19.54
CA PHE A 169 -14.03 29.41 19.21
C PHE A 169 -14.88 28.47 20.10
N ALA A 170 -14.66 28.50 21.42
CA ALA A 170 -15.48 27.75 22.36
C ALA A 170 -16.92 28.30 22.41
N SER A 171 -17.91 27.42 22.21
CA SER A 171 -19.33 27.71 22.38
C SER A 171 -19.96 26.62 23.24
N VAL A 172 -20.73 27.03 24.25
CA VAL A 172 -21.46 26.12 25.13
C VAL A 172 -22.93 26.18 24.74
N ARG A 173 -23.54 25.01 24.51
CA ARG A 173 -24.98 24.87 24.26
C ARG A 173 -25.51 23.86 25.29
N LEU A 174 -26.57 24.27 25.99
CA LEU A 174 -27.30 23.48 26.99
C LEU A 174 -28.56 22.89 26.37
#